data_AF-A0A5B8UN47-F1
#
_entry.id   AF-A0A5B8UN47-F1
#
_cell.length_a   1.000
_cell.length_b   1.000
_cell.length_c   1.000
_cell.angle_alpha   90.00
_cell.angle_beta   90.00
_cell.angle_gamma   90.00
#
_symmetry.space_group_name_H-M   'P 1'
#
loop_
_entity.id
_entity.type
_entity.pdbx_description
1 polymer ?
#
loop_
_entity_poly.entity_id
_entity_poly.type
_entity_poly.pdbx_seq_one_letter_code
_entity_poly.pdbx_strand_id
1 'polypeptide(L)'
;MKYAFTSLFVVLLLASCSPQSGIYKASAYVREKVAGTIRVDDSGRPLNSGVSEEHLLFVETDSSRPAPLFTTVWIKQKAYAVQPVEIKQSQQSIGKTNNGVEVTLQKKEGTELWQLVLTPKEETPASDAALAEKVREKNIVITGSWKDKPFVYAFDKEERLAPLHFQ
;
A
#
# COMPACT_ATOMS: atom_id res chain seq x y z
N MET A 1 -21.25 12.89 58.36
CA MET A 1 -21.44 11.84 57.33
C MET A 1 -21.21 12.46 55.96
N LYS A 2 -19.96 12.44 55.48
CA LYS A 2 -19.54 12.98 54.19
C LYS A 2 -18.50 12.01 53.63
N TYR A 3 -18.48 11.85 52.31
CA TYR A 3 -17.52 11.06 51.51
C TYR A 3 -17.78 9.56 51.44
N ALA A 4 -18.81 9.18 50.68
CA ALA A 4 -18.95 7.80 50.20
C ALA A 4 -19.72 7.75 48.87
N PHE A 5 -19.35 8.52 47.83
CA PHE A 5 -19.98 8.32 46.51
C PHE A 5 -19.20 8.96 45.33
N THR A 6 -17.88 8.84 45.29
CA THR A 6 -17.06 9.35 44.16
C THR A 6 -15.91 8.39 43.84
N SER A 7 -16.22 7.12 43.54
CA SER A 7 -15.21 6.14 43.13
C SER A 7 -15.77 5.12 42.11
N LEU A 8 -16.49 5.60 41.09
CA LEU A 8 -17.00 4.74 40.00
C LEU A 8 -17.01 5.44 38.63
N PHE A 9 -16.02 6.31 38.35
CA PHE A 9 -15.95 7.05 37.08
C PHE A 9 -14.57 7.06 36.40
N VAL A 10 -13.67 6.14 36.75
CA VAL A 10 -12.28 6.13 36.22
C VAL A 10 -11.96 4.91 35.35
N VAL A 11 -12.83 3.91 35.23
CA VAL A 11 -12.50 2.63 34.55
C VAL A 11 -12.91 2.58 33.06
N LEU A 12 -13.64 3.57 32.54
CA LEU A 12 -14.22 3.51 31.18
C LEU A 12 -13.41 4.21 30.06
N LEU A 13 -12.22 4.74 30.33
CA LEU A 13 -11.44 5.51 29.35
C LEU A 13 -10.27 4.76 28.68
N LEU A 14 -10.13 3.44 28.88
CA LEU A 14 -9.06 2.65 28.25
C LEU A 14 -9.54 1.83 27.04
N ALA A 15 -10.51 2.34 26.27
CA ALA A 15 -10.76 1.85 24.92
C ALA A 15 -9.59 2.25 24.00
N SER A 16 -8.45 1.56 24.15
CA SER A 16 -7.32 1.68 23.23
C SER A 16 -7.74 1.19 21.86
N CYS A 17 -7.95 2.10 20.92
CA CYS A 17 -8.01 1.80 19.50
C CYS A 17 -6.64 1.26 19.06
N SER A 18 -6.40 -0.05 19.20
CA SER A 18 -5.22 -0.68 18.63
C SER A 18 -5.35 -0.68 17.10
N PRO A 19 -4.31 -0.32 16.34
CA PRO A 19 -4.36 -0.35 14.87
C PRO A 19 -4.66 -1.77 14.40
N GLN A 20 -5.75 -1.93 13.67
CA GLN A 20 -6.33 -3.25 13.35
C GLN A 20 -5.49 -4.07 12.35
N SER A 21 -4.50 -3.47 11.70
CA SER A 21 -3.75 -4.08 10.58
C SER A 21 -2.24 -4.24 10.81
N GLY A 22 -1.68 -3.79 11.95
CA GLY A 22 -0.22 -3.72 12.14
C GLY A 22 0.51 -2.73 11.23
N ILE A 23 -0.23 -2.02 10.36
CA ILE A 23 0.27 -1.00 9.45
C ILE A 23 0.23 0.36 10.16
N TYR A 24 1.38 1.02 10.27
CA TYR A 24 1.48 2.39 10.77
C TYR A 24 1.16 3.41 9.68
N LYS A 25 1.73 3.21 8.49
CA LYS A 25 1.59 4.12 7.35
C LYS A 25 1.71 3.34 6.05
N ALA A 26 0.93 3.72 5.05
CA ALA A 26 1.12 3.27 3.68
C ALA A 26 1.37 4.47 2.77
N SER A 27 2.11 4.26 1.69
CA SER A 27 2.37 5.27 0.68
C SER A 27 2.37 4.60 -0.68
N ALA A 28 1.69 5.22 -1.65
CA ALA A 28 1.58 4.71 -3.00
C ALA A 28 2.06 5.74 -4.00
N TYR A 29 2.77 5.24 -5.00
CA TYR A 29 3.30 6.02 -6.09
C TYR A 29 3.00 5.32 -7.41
N VAL A 30 2.81 6.11 -8.45
CA VAL A 30 2.65 5.62 -9.83
C VAL A 30 3.67 6.28 -10.73
N ARG A 31 4.26 5.51 -11.63
CA ARG A 31 5.12 6.04 -12.68
C ARG A 31 4.85 5.35 -14.01
N GLU A 32 5.12 6.06 -15.08
CA GLU A 32 5.08 5.48 -16.42
C GLU A 32 6.34 4.67 -16.68
N LYS A 33 6.14 3.46 -17.18
CA LYS A 33 7.17 2.56 -17.65
C LYS A 33 7.03 2.42 -19.15
N VAL A 34 8.02 2.94 -19.87
CA VAL A 34 8.14 2.82 -21.32
C VAL A 34 8.95 1.57 -21.64
N ALA A 35 8.42 0.70 -22.49
CA ALA A 35 9.14 -0.45 -23.02
C ALA A 35 10.25 0.03 -23.97
N GLY A 36 11.49 -0.40 -23.73
CA GLY A 36 12.62 -0.04 -24.60
C GLY A 36 12.43 -0.51 -26.04
N THR A 37 11.82 -1.69 -26.23
CA THR A 37 11.50 -2.24 -27.55
C THR A 37 10.01 -2.57 -27.63
N ILE A 38 9.31 -2.01 -28.61
CA ILE A 38 7.89 -2.24 -28.86
C ILE A 38 7.76 -3.24 -30.02
N ARG A 39 6.97 -4.30 -29.86
CA ARG A 39 6.70 -5.25 -30.95
C ARG A 39 5.79 -4.59 -31.97
N VAL A 40 6.12 -4.74 -33.25
CA VAL A 40 5.31 -4.23 -34.37
C VAL A 40 4.67 -5.38 -35.14
N ASP A 41 3.56 -5.10 -35.83
CA ASP A 41 2.95 -6.00 -36.81
C ASP A 41 3.70 -5.97 -38.16
N ASP A 42 3.24 -6.78 -39.12
CA ASP A 42 3.84 -6.88 -40.46
C ASP A 42 3.76 -5.56 -41.25
N SER A 43 2.92 -4.62 -40.84
CA SER A 43 2.80 -3.27 -41.42
C SER A 43 3.63 -2.22 -40.68
N GLY A 44 4.42 -2.63 -39.68
CA GLY A 44 5.25 -1.75 -38.86
C GLY A 44 4.47 -0.98 -37.79
N ARG A 45 3.21 -1.33 -37.51
CA ARG A 45 2.41 -0.68 -36.47
C ARG A 45 2.64 -1.33 -35.11
N PRO A 46 2.75 -0.55 -34.02
CA PRO A 46 2.96 -1.10 -32.69
C PRO A 46 1.76 -1.95 -32.25
N LEU A 47 2.04 -3.18 -31.79
CA LEU A 47 1.04 -4.10 -31.25
C LEU A 47 0.50 -3.66 -29.88
N ASN A 48 1.25 -2.83 -29.16
CA ASN A 48 0.88 -2.24 -27.89
C ASN A 48 1.48 -0.82 -27.79
N SER A 49 0.91 0.02 -26.92
CA SER A 49 1.36 1.42 -26.74
C SER A 49 2.82 1.54 -26.30
N GLY A 50 3.43 0.46 -25.79
CA GLY A 50 4.73 0.48 -25.16
C GLY A 50 4.78 1.26 -23.84
N VAL A 51 3.67 1.81 -23.37
CA VAL A 51 3.58 2.58 -22.12
C VAL A 51 2.66 1.84 -21.16
N SER A 52 3.17 1.56 -19.97
CA SER A 52 2.43 0.92 -18.88
C SER A 52 2.57 1.72 -17.58
N GLU A 53 1.57 1.66 -16.70
CA GLU A 53 1.69 2.21 -15.34
C GLU A 53 2.36 1.17 -14.42
N GLU A 54 3.38 1.60 -13.69
CA GLU A 54 3.99 0.84 -12.60
C GLU A 54 3.51 1.43 -11.28
N HIS A 55 2.81 0.62 -10.48
CA HIS A 55 2.38 1.00 -9.13
C HIS A 55 3.44 0.55 -8.11
N LEU A 56 3.91 1.48 -7.30
CA LEU A 56 4.87 1.28 -6.23
C LEU A 56 4.17 1.49 -4.90
N LEU A 57 4.06 0.44 -4.09
CA LEU A 57 3.32 0.47 -2.83
C LEU A 57 4.28 0.16 -1.68
N PHE A 58 4.28 1.02 -0.67
CA PHE A 58 5.15 0.92 0.49
C PHE A 58 4.35 0.95 1.78
N VAL A 59 4.76 0.14 2.75
CA VAL A 59 4.08 -0.01 4.04
C VAL A 59 5.09 0.05 5.17
N GLU A 60 4.84 0.89 6.16
CA GLU A 60 5.58 0.97 7.42
C GLU A 60 4.84 0.17 8.50
N THR A 61 5.55 -0.69 9.22
CA THR A 61 5.02 -1.56 10.29
C THR A 61 5.84 -1.44 11.57
N ASP A 62 5.30 -1.83 12.72
CA ASP A 62 6.01 -1.79 14.01
C ASP A 62 7.04 -2.94 14.11
N SER A 63 8.32 -2.61 14.23
CA SER A 63 9.43 -3.59 14.30
C SER A 63 9.40 -4.48 15.55
N SER A 64 8.69 -4.08 16.60
CA SER A 64 8.54 -4.87 17.83
C SER A 64 7.51 -5.99 17.72
N ARG A 65 6.81 -6.08 16.58
CA ARG A 65 5.68 -7.01 16.37
C ARG A 65 5.88 -7.82 15.09
N PRO A 66 5.28 -9.02 14.99
CA PRO A 66 5.27 -9.75 13.74
C PRO A 66 4.66 -8.91 12.61
N ALA A 67 5.32 -8.91 11.45
CA ALA A 67 4.84 -8.23 10.26
C ALA A 67 3.48 -8.81 9.82
N PRO A 68 2.57 -7.98 9.27
CA PRO A 68 1.32 -8.46 8.69
C PRO A 68 1.58 -9.37 7.48
N LEU A 69 0.74 -10.39 7.31
CA LEU A 69 0.71 -11.19 6.09
C LEU A 69 -0.17 -10.47 5.06
N PHE A 70 0.43 -9.93 4.01
CA PHE A 70 -0.30 -9.29 2.91
C PHE A 70 -0.80 -10.35 1.92
N THR A 71 -2.08 -10.30 1.53
CA THR A 71 -2.68 -11.30 0.62
C THR A 71 -3.06 -10.74 -0.73
N THR A 72 -3.74 -9.59 -0.74
CA THR A 72 -4.25 -8.96 -1.96
C THR A 72 -4.18 -7.44 -1.80
N VAL A 73 -3.82 -6.77 -2.89
CA VAL A 73 -3.95 -5.31 -3.03
C VAL A 73 -4.90 -5.04 -4.18
N TRP A 74 -5.83 -4.11 -3.97
CA TRP A 74 -6.72 -3.60 -5.00
C TRP A 74 -6.29 -2.19 -5.35
N ILE A 75 -6.08 -1.93 -6.64
CA ILE A 75 -5.79 -0.59 -7.16
C ILE A 75 -6.79 -0.30 -8.27
N LYS A 76 -7.59 0.75 -8.13
CA LYS A 76 -8.62 1.13 -9.11
C LYS A 76 -9.49 -0.08 -9.50
N GLN A 77 -9.97 -0.81 -8.49
CA GLN A 77 -10.80 -2.03 -8.61
C GLN A 77 -10.11 -3.28 -9.22
N LYS A 78 -8.83 -3.21 -9.58
CA LYS A 78 -8.06 -4.36 -10.07
C LYS A 78 -7.33 -5.05 -8.93
N ALA A 79 -7.40 -6.39 -8.89
CA ALA A 79 -6.74 -7.20 -7.87
C ALA A 79 -5.29 -7.55 -8.24
N TYR A 80 -4.41 -7.50 -7.25
CA TYR A 80 -3.01 -7.88 -7.36
C TYR A 80 -2.64 -8.86 -6.25
N ALA A 81 -1.92 -9.92 -6.60
CA ALA A 81 -1.16 -10.70 -5.64
C ALA A 81 0.00 -9.86 -5.11
N VAL A 82 0.37 -10.09 -3.84
CA VAL A 82 1.37 -9.30 -3.15
C VAL A 82 2.53 -10.17 -2.72
N GLN A 83 3.74 -9.73 -3.03
CA GLN A 83 4.97 -10.25 -2.44
C GLN A 83 5.65 -9.12 -1.64
N PRO A 84 5.67 -9.19 -0.31
CA PRO A 84 6.35 -8.19 0.50
C PRO A 84 7.87 -8.38 0.43
N VAL A 85 8.60 -7.28 0.26
CA VAL A 85 10.06 -7.22 0.26
C VAL A 85 10.49 -6.16 1.28
N GLU A 86 11.29 -6.56 2.27
CA GLU A 86 11.78 -5.63 3.29
C GLU A 86 12.85 -4.69 2.69
N ILE A 87 12.71 -3.40 2.97
CA ILE A 87 13.72 -2.37 2.68
C ILE A 87 14.56 -2.18 3.94
N LYS A 88 15.81 -2.64 3.87
CA LYS A 88 16.75 -2.60 5.00
C LYS A 88 17.43 -1.24 5.16
N GLN A 89 17.49 -0.45 4.10
CA GLN A 89 18.09 0.88 4.09
C GLN A 89 17.25 1.85 4.94
N SER A 90 17.92 2.74 5.69
CA SER A 90 17.24 3.80 6.45
C SER A 90 16.58 4.84 5.55
N GLN A 91 17.13 5.02 4.34
CA GLN A 91 16.61 5.92 3.32
C GLN A 91 16.69 5.26 1.95
N GLN A 92 15.62 5.38 1.15
CA GLN A 92 15.58 4.91 -0.23
C GLN A 92 14.97 5.98 -1.13
N SER A 93 15.72 6.43 -2.13
CA SER A 93 15.18 7.25 -3.21
C SER A 93 14.33 6.38 -4.14
N ILE A 94 13.09 6.78 -4.40
CA ILE A 94 12.16 6.03 -5.26
C ILE A 94 11.91 6.72 -6.61
N GLY A 95 12.40 7.95 -6.75
CA GLY A 95 12.32 8.73 -7.97
C GLY A 95 12.18 10.23 -7.70
N LYS A 96 11.73 10.96 -8.71
CA LYS A 96 11.38 12.38 -8.60
C LYS A 96 9.91 12.57 -8.92
N THR A 97 9.28 13.59 -8.37
CA THR A 97 7.97 14.05 -8.85
C THR A 97 8.10 14.68 -10.24
N ASN A 98 6.99 14.94 -10.91
CA ASN A 98 6.97 15.67 -12.19
C ASN A 98 7.59 17.08 -12.09
N ASN A 99 7.64 17.66 -10.89
CA ASN A 99 8.28 18.96 -10.64
C ASN A 99 9.78 18.85 -10.34
N GLY A 100 10.38 17.66 -10.47
CA GLY A 100 11.80 17.41 -10.23
C GLY A 100 12.19 17.25 -8.76
N VAL A 101 11.24 17.28 -7.82
CA VAL A 101 11.50 17.09 -6.39
C VAL A 101 11.80 15.62 -6.12
N GLU A 102 12.92 15.32 -5.48
CA GLU A 102 13.27 13.96 -5.10
C GLU A 102 12.30 13.40 -4.05
N VAL A 103 11.81 12.19 -4.29
CA VAL A 103 10.96 11.46 -3.36
C VAL A 103 11.79 10.38 -2.70
N THR A 104 12.02 10.55 -1.40
CA THR A 104 12.74 9.59 -0.58
C THR A 104 11.83 9.00 0.48
N LEU A 105 11.84 7.68 0.60
CA LEU A 105 11.28 6.99 1.75
C LEU A 105 12.29 7.01 2.88
N GLN A 106 11.85 7.40 4.07
CA GLN A 106 12.65 7.37 5.28
C GLN A 106 12.03 6.38 6.26
N LYS A 107 12.81 5.36 6.64
CA LYS A 107 12.42 4.39 7.67
C LYS A 107 12.49 5.10 9.03
N LYS A 108 11.37 5.12 9.74
CA LYS A 108 11.31 5.68 11.10
C LYS A 108 11.96 4.72 12.09
N GLU A 109 12.57 5.26 13.14
CA GLU A 109 13.08 4.43 14.23
C GLU A 109 11.94 3.62 14.88
N GLY A 110 12.20 2.34 15.14
CA GLY A 110 11.21 1.42 15.66
C GLY A 110 10.20 0.88 14.63
N THR A 111 10.33 1.23 13.35
CA THR A 111 9.50 0.67 12.27
C THR A 111 10.29 -0.20 11.30
N GLU A 112 9.58 -1.01 10.52
CA GLU A 112 10.07 -1.73 9.34
C GLU A 112 9.37 -1.18 8.10
N LEU A 113 10.12 -1.03 7.01
CA LEU A 113 9.63 -0.54 5.73
C LEU A 113 9.58 -1.69 4.73
N TRP A 114 8.42 -1.89 4.11
CA TRP A 114 8.17 -2.96 3.17
C TRP A 114 7.74 -2.38 1.82
N GLN A 115 8.29 -2.89 0.73
CA GLN A 115 7.74 -2.73 -0.61
C GLN A 115 6.80 -3.89 -0.89
N LEU A 116 5.57 -3.60 -1.31
CA LEU A 116 4.60 -4.58 -1.77
C LEU A 116 4.76 -4.74 -3.28
N VAL A 117 5.45 -5.79 -3.72
CA VAL A 117 5.60 -6.11 -5.15
C VAL A 117 4.29 -6.71 -5.65
N LEU A 118 3.74 -6.11 -6.70
CA LEU A 118 2.40 -6.40 -7.19
C LEU A 118 2.45 -7.26 -8.45
N THR A 119 1.71 -8.35 -8.46
CA THR A 119 1.49 -9.18 -9.65
C THR A 119 0.00 -9.18 -9.98
N PRO A 120 -0.43 -8.80 -11.19
CA PRO A 120 -1.84 -8.84 -11.56
C PRO A 120 -2.44 -10.23 -11.31
N LYS A 121 -3.61 -10.28 -10.69
CA LYS A 121 -4.42 -11.50 -10.60
C LYS A 121 -5.45 -11.49 -11.73
N GLU A 122 -5.85 -12.69 -12.18
CA GLU A 122 -7.06 -12.82 -12.99
C GLU A 122 -8.25 -12.18 -12.25
N GLU A 123 -9.17 -11.59 -13.00
CA GLU A 123 -10.30 -10.80 -12.49
C GLU A 123 -11.16 -11.62 -11.52
N THR A 124 -10.75 -11.61 -10.25
CA THR A 124 -11.46 -12.25 -9.16
C THR A 124 -12.21 -11.14 -8.47
N PRO A 125 -13.55 -11.15 -8.41
CA PRO A 125 -14.30 -10.15 -7.67
C PRO A 125 -13.96 -10.23 -6.18
N ALA A 126 -14.15 -9.12 -5.46
CA ALA A 126 -14.00 -9.11 -4.02
C ALA A 126 -14.96 -10.14 -3.40
N SER A 127 -14.44 -10.96 -2.49
CA SER A 127 -15.14 -12.13 -1.96
C SER A 127 -16.37 -11.80 -1.11
N ASP A 128 -16.42 -10.59 -0.53
CA ASP A 128 -17.51 -10.15 0.34
C ASP A 128 -18.00 -8.74 -0.04
N ALA A 129 -19.26 -8.45 0.29
CA ALA A 129 -19.92 -7.20 -0.10
C ALA A 129 -19.29 -5.95 0.52
N ALA A 130 -18.78 -6.04 1.75
CA ALA A 130 -18.17 -4.92 2.45
C ALA A 130 -16.80 -4.55 1.87
N LEU A 131 -16.00 -5.56 1.50
CA LEU A 131 -14.76 -5.37 0.75
C LEU A 131 -15.05 -4.82 -0.65
N ALA A 132 -16.06 -5.34 -1.34
CA ALA A 132 -16.47 -4.86 -2.65
C ALA A 132 -16.92 -3.39 -2.63
N GLU A 133 -17.59 -2.95 -1.56
CA GLU A 133 -17.92 -1.54 -1.33
C GLU A 133 -16.66 -0.70 -1.11
N LYS A 134 -15.76 -1.11 -0.21
CA LYS A 134 -14.49 -0.40 0.03
C LYS A 134 -13.62 -0.29 -1.22
N VAL A 135 -13.55 -1.35 -2.03
CA VAL A 135 -12.78 -1.37 -3.30
C VAL A 135 -13.38 -0.42 -4.34
N ARG A 136 -14.71 -0.17 -4.28
CA ARG A 136 -15.36 0.83 -5.15
C ARG A 136 -15.15 2.26 -4.65
N GLU A 137 -15.12 2.46 -3.35
CA GLU A 137 -14.96 3.79 -2.73
C GLU A 137 -13.52 4.28 -2.67
N LYS A 138 -12.56 3.37 -2.58
CA LYS A 138 -11.15 3.68 -2.32
C LYS A 138 -10.27 3.33 -3.50
N ASN A 139 -9.28 4.19 -3.77
CA ASN A 139 -8.33 3.94 -4.85
C ASN A 139 -7.45 2.72 -4.56
N ILE A 140 -7.04 2.56 -3.30
CA ILE A 140 -6.12 1.50 -2.88
C ILE A 140 -6.68 0.79 -1.64
N VAL A 141 -6.79 -0.54 -1.72
CA VAL A 141 -7.21 -1.39 -0.59
C VAL A 141 -6.23 -2.55 -0.42
N ILE A 142 -5.64 -2.67 0.77
CA ILE A 142 -4.73 -3.74 1.16
C ILE A 142 -5.48 -4.69 2.09
N THR A 143 -5.47 -5.99 1.77
CA THR A 143 -6.01 -7.04 2.64
C THR A 143 -4.91 -7.98 3.09
N GLY A 144 -5.13 -8.60 4.25
CA GLY A 144 -4.18 -9.52 4.83
C GLY A 144 -4.65 -10.08 6.16
N SER A 145 -3.73 -10.70 6.89
CA SER A 145 -3.93 -11.09 8.28
C SER A 145 -2.83 -10.55 9.18
N TRP A 146 -3.18 -10.20 10.40
CA TRP A 146 -2.23 -9.80 11.43
C TRP A 146 -2.67 -10.37 12.77
N LYS A 147 -1.77 -11.11 13.43
CA LYS A 147 -2.10 -11.90 14.64
C LYS A 147 -3.35 -12.77 14.44
N ASP A 148 -3.37 -13.49 13.31
CA ASP A 148 -4.45 -14.38 12.86
C ASP A 148 -5.81 -13.71 12.64
N LYS A 149 -5.87 -12.37 12.67
CA LYS A 149 -7.09 -11.61 12.38
C LYS A 149 -7.02 -11.00 10.98
N PRO A 150 -8.06 -11.17 10.14
CA PRO A 150 -8.10 -10.51 8.85
C PRO A 150 -8.19 -8.99 9.04
N PHE A 151 -7.55 -8.24 8.13
CA PHE A 151 -7.64 -6.79 8.10
C PHE A 151 -7.92 -6.27 6.70
N VAL A 152 -8.50 -5.07 6.66
CA VAL A 152 -8.67 -4.27 5.45
C VAL A 152 -8.14 -2.87 5.74
N TYR A 153 -7.10 -2.46 5.03
CA TYR A 153 -6.51 -1.13 5.12
C TYR A 153 -6.72 -0.40 3.80
N ALA A 154 -7.34 0.78 3.82
CA ALA A 154 -7.70 1.48 2.59
C ALA A 154 -7.32 2.95 2.66
N PHE A 155 -6.88 3.50 1.52
CA PHE A 155 -6.46 4.89 1.39
C PHE A 155 -6.52 5.34 -0.07
N ASP A 156 -6.57 6.66 -0.28
CA ASP A 156 -6.86 7.25 -1.60
C ASP A 156 -5.65 7.87 -2.30
N LYS A 157 -4.63 8.24 -1.51
CA LYS A 157 -3.50 9.04 -2.00
C LYS A 157 -2.52 8.17 -2.79
N GLU A 158 -2.40 8.47 -4.08
CA GLU A 158 -1.37 7.98 -4.99
C GLU A 158 -0.62 9.19 -5.57
N GLU A 159 0.71 9.22 -5.48
CA GLU A 159 1.53 10.32 -6.00
C GLU A 159 2.24 9.93 -7.31
N ARG A 160 2.23 10.82 -8.31
CA ARG A 160 2.83 10.54 -9.61
C ARG A 160 4.32 10.92 -9.61
N LEU A 161 5.17 9.95 -9.94
CA LEU A 161 6.59 10.15 -10.18
C LEU A 161 6.84 10.42 -11.66
N ALA A 162 7.93 11.12 -11.95
CA ALA A 162 8.44 11.34 -13.29
C ALA A 162 8.82 9.99 -13.95
N PRO A 163 8.68 9.86 -15.28
CA PRO A 163 9.09 8.67 -16.01
C PRO A 163 10.58 8.36 -15.84
N LEU A 164 10.93 7.07 -15.84
CA LEU A 164 12.33 6.66 -15.92
C LEU A 164 12.81 6.80 -17.37
N HIS A 165 13.75 7.73 -17.60
CA HIS A 165 14.50 7.75 -18.85
C HIS A 165 15.68 6.77 -18.71
N PHE A 166 15.61 5.65 -19.44
CA PHE A 166 16.78 4.80 -19.63
C PHE A 166 17.72 5.52 -20.60
N GLN A 167 18.88 5.95 -20.10
CA GLN A 167 19.99 6.46 -20.92
C GLN A 167 20.85 5.30 -21.43
#